data_AF-A0A9P7CDR5-F1
#
_entry.id   AF-A0A9P7CDR5-F1
#
_cell.length_a   1.000
_cell.length_b   1.000
_cell.length_c   1.000
_cell.angle_alpha   90.00
_cell.angle_beta   90.00
_cell.angle_gamma   90.00
#
_symmetry.space_group_name_H-M   'P 1'
#
loop_
_entity.id
_entity.type
_entity.pdbx_description
1 polymer ?
#
loop_
_entity_poly.entity_id
_entity_poly.type
_entity_poly.pdbx_seq_one_letter_code
_entity_poly.pdbx_strand_id
1 'polypeptide(L)'
;MTSAFSFINKKPTKTKTKPLSSSLIDELYDSQEFSSFINQPSSSSLVIETPSKKSAFNFISSSPPSSQITKNLHNNNGKQKKSLWTLIQSKKKKHILELSNLYANSVKLERIKAQIDQVVQEKQQAMQDESFLLARDLQQRENEYRQQLSHLLHSRWQIRAAWKKMAEILMEEAERSEDVVSMFEDERDARRREYDQYAKNMNQKDEQRLEEIRIKRQDIQSQRSEITLDIEIWKRNDAEIQETMYEMVMDEIEKKKELEEKNVQIQNEIDALLNRVNLLKEDKRKHDNQIKELETIMEEKLKPLTNKKIDHEQELEMIKQRQKETEEKSSQLDEEDMKANLEMKVHLDEKSRGQKEIEELERNIAIINNRKLFGKEEAQQVLEVLQNQLENRDQAVDQEQAKLKQAKKIITDKIKEIDIIQSNEYEHEQRKVQLDSTILQLSAKWKNLNDQKQLAIETDQFEKAAILSDQIKLTEQQLDKAEKEKESLQHDALQLSLSEKRKELKDKKEEYKVLELETDRWL
;
A
#
# COMPACT_ATOMS: atom_id res chain seq x y z
N MET A 1 -10.21 38.60 47.05
CA MET A 1 -9.47 38.08 48.22
C MET A 1 -9.13 36.63 47.97
N THR A 2 -7.87 36.33 48.18
CA THR A 2 -7.17 35.04 48.08
C THR A 2 -7.76 33.92 48.95
N SER A 3 -7.47 32.68 48.54
CA SER A 3 -7.27 31.46 49.35
C SER A 3 -8.30 30.35 49.09
N ALA A 4 -7.97 29.06 48.95
CA ALA A 4 -6.75 28.31 48.64
C ALA A 4 -7.13 26.80 48.58
N PHE A 5 -6.21 25.99 48.04
CA PHE A 5 -6.09 24.52 48.14
C PHE A 5 -7.08 23.65 47.34
N SER A 6 -6.72 22.54 46.69
CA SER A 6 -5.49 21.99 46.06
C SER A 6 -5.75 20.51 45.74
N PHE A 7 -5.29 20.05 44.58
CA PHE A 7 -4.86 18.68 44.22
C PHE A 7 -5.68 17.45 44.65
N ILE A 8 -6.21 16.69 43.67
CA ILE A 8 -5.89 15.26 43.51
C ILE A 8 -5.71 14.91 42.03
N ASN A 9 -4.54 14.33 41.76
CA ASN A 9 -4.06 13.72 40.55
C ASN A 9 -4.69 12.32 40.38
N LYS A 10 -5.46 12.05 39.31
CA LYS A 10 -5.74 10.68 38.84
C LYS A 10 -5.69 10.61 37.31
N LYS A 11 -4.72 9.83 36.83
CA LYS A 11 -4.45 9.46 35.44
C LYS A 11 -5.74 9.06 34.71
N PRO A 12 -5.94 9.44 33.44
CA PRO A 12 -6.95 8.80 32.61
C PRO A 12 -6.51 7.35 32.35
N THR A 13 -7.25 6.41 32.92
CA THR A 13 -7.25 5.01 32.52
C THR A 13 -7.57 4.96 31.03
N LYS A 14 -6.56 4.57 30.22
CA LYS A 14 -6.74 4.21 28.82
C LYS A 14 -7.77 3.09 28.73
N THR A 15 -9.02 3.42 28.47
CA THR A 15 -9.99 2.49 27.92
C THR A 15 -9.49 2.13 26.53
N LYS A 16 -9.03 0.88 26.38
CA LYS A 16 -8.74 0.29 25.08
C LYS A 16 -10.05 0.23 24.29
N THR A 17 -10.36 1.28 23.54
CA THR A 17 -11.22 1.17 22.37
C THR A 17 -10.51 0.24 21.39
N LYS A 18 -11.08 -0.95 21.20
CA LYS A 18 -10.69 -1.82 20.10
C LYS A 18 -10.88 -1.03 18.81
N PRO A 19 -9.85 -0.83 17.98
CA PRO A 19 -10.07 -0.37 16.62
C PRO A 19 -10.99 -1.40 15.93
N LEU A 20 -12.04 -0.90 15.26
CA LEU A 20 -12.81 -1.70 14.33
C LEU A 20 -11.84 -2.27 13.30
N SER A 21 -11.94 -3.59 13.11
CA SER A 21 -11.04 -4.43 12.35
C SER A 21 -10.70 -3.85 10.97
N SER A 22 -9.47 -3.34 10.83
CA SER A 22 -8.85 -2.88 9.59
C SER A 22 -8.36 -4.02 8.68
N SER A 23 -8.85 -5.26 8.84
CA SER A 23 -8.25 -6.42 8.17
C SER A 23 -8.49 -6.50 6.66
N LEU A 24 -9.26 -5.58 6.08
CA LEU A 24 -9.48 -5.50 4.63
C LEU A 24 -8.69 -4.34 3.97
N ILE A 25 -8.28 -3.35 4.76
CA ILE A 25 -7.69 -2.09 4.27
C ILE A 25 -6.20 -2.27 4.00
N ASP A 26 -5.51 -3.09 4.81
CA ASP A 26 -4.10 -3.43 4.60
C ASP A 26 -3.87 -4.35 3.37
N GLU A 27 -4.94 -4.85 2.73
CA GLU A 27 -4.84 -5.72 1.54
C GLU A 27 -5.07 -5.00 0.20
N LEU A 28 -5.62 -3.79 0.21
CA LEU A 28 -6.01 -3.07 -1.01
C LEU A 28 -5.01 -2.01 -1.49
N TYR A 29 -4.02 -1.66 -0.66
CA TYR A 29 -3.13 -0.50 -0.86
C TYR A 29 -1.75 -0.77 -1.49
N ASP A 30 -1.45 -1.99 -1.98
CA ASP A 30 -0.12 -2.31 -2.55
C ASP A 30 0.01 -2.08 -4.08
N SER A 31 -0.88 -1.30 -4.72
CA SER A 31 -0.83 -1.12 -6.19
C SER A 31 0.22 -0.10 -6.67
N GLN A 32 0.83 0.69 -5.78
CA GLN A 32 1.97 1.54 -6.17
C GLN A 32 3.26 0.74 -6.40
N GLU A 33 3.34 -0.50 -5.89
CA GLU A 33 4.53 -1.33 -6.08
C GLU A 33 4.62 -1.96 -7.48
N PHE A 34 3.49 -2.12 -8.18
CA PHE A 34 3.45 -2.86 -9.45
C PHE A 34 4.12 -2.10 -10.60
N SER A 35 3.85 -0.79 -10.75
CA SER A 35 4.54 0.04 -11.75
C SER A 35 6.00 0.32 -11.39
N SER A 36 6.38 0.31 -10.11
CA SER A 36 7.78 0.42 -9.70
C SER A 36 8.58 -0.87 -9.90
N PHE A 37 7.92 -2.03 -9.91
CA PHE A 37 8.58 -3.33 -10.12
C PHE A 37 9.11 -3.49 -11.56
N ILE A 38 8.44 -2.86 -12.53
CA ILE A 38 8.83 -2.91 -13.94
C ILE A 38 10.10 -2.06 -14.21
N ASN A 39 10.47 -1.11 -13.32
CA ASN A 39 11.48 -0.10 -13.61
C ASN A 39 12.57 0.15 -12.54
N GLN A 40 12.75 -0.71 -11.52
CA GLN A 40 13.81 -0.47 -10.51
C GLN A 40 15.09 -1.33 -10.70
N PRO A 41 16.28 -0.70 -10.71
CA PRO A 41 17.53 -1.39 -10.41
C PRO A 41 17.62 -1.73 -8.92
N SER A 42 18.29 -2.84 -8.66
CA SER A 42 18.27 -3.60 -7.41
C SER A 42 18.77 -2.78 -6.21
N SER A 43 17.93 -2.64 -5.18
CA SER A 43 18.39 -2.35 -3.83
C SER A 43 17.62 -3.15 -2.78
N SER A 44 18.39 -3.66 -1.85
CA SER A 44 18.07 -4.68 -0.87
C SER A 44 17.31 -4.19 0.36
N SER A 45 16.61 -5.15 0.96
CA SER A 45 16.37 -5.37 2.39
C SER A 45 14.96 -5.04 2.87
N LEU A 46 14.19 -6.10 3.16
CA LEU A 46 13.12 -6.04 4.15
C LEU A 46 13.03 -7.38 4.89
N VAL A 47 13.07 -7.25 6.22
CA VAL A 47 13.08 -8.29 7.24
C VAL A 47 11.65 -8.80 7.44
N ILE A 48 11.48 -10.13 7.46
CA ILE A 48 10.19 -10.81 7.64
C ILE A 48 10.00 -11.15 9.12
N GLU A 49 9.00 -10.56 9.76
CA GLU A 49 8.42 -11.06 11.01
C GLU A 49 7.11 -11.82 10.72
N THR A 50 6.91 -12.93 11.42
CA THR A 50 5.72 -13.79 11.31
C THR A 50 4.80 -13.58 12.52
N PRO A 51 3.46 -13.56 12.37
CA PRO A 51 2.57 -13.66 13.52
C PRO A 51 1.87 -15.03 13.62
N SER A 52 1.87 -15.45 14.88
CA SER A 52 1.31 -16.60 15.57
C SER A 52 -0.21 -16.80 15.47
N LYS A 53 -0.62 -18.08 15.54
CA LYS A 53 -1.99 -18.62 15.57
C LYS A 53 -2.72 -18.35 16.91
N LYS A 54 -4.02 -18.02 16.86
CA LYS A 54 -5.05 -18.29 17.91
C LYS A 54 -6.41 -18.51 17.23
N SER A 55 -6.95 -19.73 17.26
CA SER A 55 -7.87 -20.31 18.27
C SER A 55 -9.34 -19.90 18.10
N ALA A 56 -10.15 -20.90 17.77
CA ALA A 56 -11.59 -20.85 17.57
C ALA A 56 -12.39 -20.57 18.86
N PHE A 57 -13.55 -19.95 18.69
CA PHE A 57 -14.61 -19.91 19.71
C PHE A 57 -15.95 -20.23 19.03
N ASN A 58 -16.59 -21.31 19.50
CA ASN A 58 -17.96 -21.69 19.16
C ASN A 58 -18.95 -20.84 19.96
N PHE A 59 -20.07 -20.48 19.35
CA PHE A 59 -21.31 -20.16 20.07
C PHE A 59 -22.51 -20.74 19.32
N ILE A 60 -23.40 -21.37 20.09
CA ILE A 60 -24.60 -22.08 19.66
C ILE A 60 -25.85 -21.21 19.91
N SER A 61 -26.89 -21.49 19.12
CA SER A 61 -28.32 -21.13 19.27
C SER A 61 -28.71 -19.79 18.63
N SER A 62 -29.89 -19.60 18.02
CA SER A 62 -31.10 -20.40 17.80
C SER A 62 -31.93 -19.70 16.68
N SER A 63 -32.79 -20.45 15.98
CA SER A 63 -33.72 -20.00 14.92
C SER A 63 -35.16 -19.85 15.48
N PRO A 64 -36.21 -19.34 14.76
CA PRO A 64 -36.35 -18.35 13.65
C PRO A 64 -37.55 -17.34 13.93
N PRO A 65 -38.16 -16.56 12.98
CA PRO A 65 -39.06 -17.07 11.92
C PRO A 65 -39.04 -16.36 10.52
N SER A 66 -39.19 -17.19 9.48
CA SER A 66 -39.92 -17.05 8.20
C SER A 66 -39.92 -15.79 7.30
N SER A 67 -38.99 -14.84 7.44
CA SER A 67 -38.71 -13.82 6.39
C SER A 67 -37.30 -13.90 5.79
N GLN A 68 -36.56 -14.94 6.17
CA GLN A 68 -35.11 -15.06 5.95
C GLN A 68 -34.69 -15.82 4.67
N ILE A 69 -35.61 -16.44 3.94
CA ILE A 69 -35.23 -17.36 2.85
C ILE A 69 -34.59 -16.61 1.67
N THR A 70 -35.07 -15.42 1.31
CA THR A 70 -34.48 -14.58 0.25
C THR A 70 -33.24 -13.82 0.71
N LYS A 71 -33.21 -13.35 1.98
CA LYS A 71 -32.01 -12.70 2.56
C LYS A 71 -30.83 -13.67 2.74
N ASN A 72 -31.08 -14.95 3.04
CA ASN A 72 -30.01 -15.95 3.24
C ASN A 72 -29.35 -16.39 1.92
N LEU A 73 -30.07 -16.42 0.80
CA LEU A 73 -29.50 -16.73 -0.52
C LEU A 73 -28.59 -15.60 -1.03
N HIS A 74 -29.01 -14.33 -0.93
CA HIS A 74 -28.20 -13.17 -1.32
C HIS A 74 -26.92 -13.05 -0.46
N ASN A 75 -27.06 -13.32 0.85
CA ASN A 75 -25.95 -13.25 1.80
C ASN A 75 -24.94 -14.40 1.63
N ASN A 76 -25.37 -15.59 1.20
CA ASN A 76 -24.46 -16.70 0.86
C ASN A 76 -23.69 -16.45 -0.45
N ASN A 77 -24.35 -15.89 -1.48
CA ASN A 77 -23.68 -15.52 -2.73
C ASN A 77 -22.66 -14.40 -2.53
N GLY A 78 -22.98 -13.36 -1.75
CA GLY A 78 -22.03 -12.29 -1.41
C GLY A 78 -20.80 -12.79 -0.64
N LYS A 79 -21.00 -13.68 0.34
CA LYS A 79 -19.89 -14.31 1.09
C LYS A 79 -18.99 -15.14 0.18
N GLN A 80 -19.56 -15.90 -0.75
CA GLN A 80 -18.78 -16.67 -1.72
C GLN A 80 -17.97 -15.76 -2.65
N LYS A 81 -18.59 -14.71 -3.23
CA LYS A 81 -17.90 -13.72 -4.07
C LYS A 81 -16.73 -13.05 -3.34
N LYS A 82 -16.95 -12.62 -2.09
CA LYS A 82 -15.90 -12.04 -1.23
C LYS A 82 -14.77 -13.04 -0.91
N SER A 83 -15.11 -14.30 -0.66
CA SER A 83 -14.10 -15.35 -0.42
C SER A 83 -13.25 -15.66 -1.66
N LEU A 84 -13.84 -15.61 -2.85
CA LEU A 84 -13.13 -15.81 -4.11
C LEU A 84 -12.21 -14.62 -4.41
N TRP A 85 -12.69 -13.39 -4.18
CA TRP A 85 -11.87 -12.18 -4.33
C TRP A 85 -10.64 -12.19 -3.43
N THR A 86 -10.83 -12.46 -2.14
CA THR A 86 -9.72 -12.57 -1.18
C THR A 86 -8.76 -13.69 -1.54
N LEU A 87 -9.26 -14.83 -2.05
CA LEU A 87 -8.40 -15.89 -2.57
C LEU A 87 -7.54 -15.39 -3.75
N ILE A 88 -8.11 -14.69 -4.72
CA ILE A 88 -7.37 -14.15 -5.88
C ILE A 88 -6.32 -13.13 -5.43
N GLN A 89 -6.66 -12.21 -4.53
CA GLN A 89 -5.70 -11.26 -3.96
C GLN A 89 -4.54 -11.98 -3.25
N SER A 90 -4.83 -13.03 -2.48
CA SER A 90 -3.80 -13.83 -1.81
C SER A 90 -2.89 -14.58 -2.80
N LYS A 91 -3.46 -15.13 -3.89
CA LYS A 91 -2.69 -15.75 -4.98
C LYS A 91 -1.75 -14.73 -5.63
N LYS A 92 -2.27 -13.54 -5.94
CA LYS A 92 -1.50 -12.43 -6.52
C LYS A 92 -0.30 -12.04 -5.65
N LYS A 93 -0.54 -11.77 -4.36
CA LYS A 93 0.53 -11.44 -3.40
C LYS A 93 1.59 -12.54 -3.31
N LYS A 94 1.16 -13.80 -3.25
CA LYS A 94 2.06 -14.95 -3.22
C LYS A 94 2.94 -15.03 -4.49
N HIS A 95 2.37 -14.83 -5.67
CA HIS A 95 3.13 -14.90 -6.93
C HIS A 95 4.04 -13.69 -7.15
N ILE A 96 3.68 -12.49 -6.66
CA ILE A 96 4.61 -11.34 -6.66
C ILE A 96 5.86 -11.67 -5.82
N LEU A 97 5.67 -12.26 -4.65
CA LEU A 97 6.78 -12.68 -3.79
C LEU A 97 7.65 -13.77 -4.45
N GLU A 98 7.01 -14.73 -5.12
CA GLU A 98 7.71 -15.76 -5.91
C GLU A 98 8.54 -15.15 -7.04
N LEU A 99 7.98 -14.22 -7.81
CA LEU A 99 8.70 -13.48 -8.86
C LEU A 99 9.91 -12.73 -8.29
N SER A 100 9.73 -11.99 -7.19
CA SER A 100 10.82 -11.27 -6.51
C SER A 100 11.98 -12.21 -6.12
N ASN A 101 11.66 -13.37 -5.54
CA ASN A 101 12.67 -14.39 -5.21
C ASN A 101 13.37 -14.95 -6.44
N LEU A 102 12.65 -15.18 -7.53
CA LEU A 102 13.23 -15.67 -8.77
C LEU A 102 14.17 -14.64 -9.42
N TYR A 103 13.84 -13.35 -9.37
CA TYR A 103 14.73 -12.27 -9.81
C TYR A 103 15.97 -12.13 -8.91
N ALA A 104 15.84 -12.29 -7.60
CA ALA A 104 17.00 -12.33 -6.71
C ALA A 104 17.94 -13.50 -7.06
N ASN A 105 17.38 -14.64 -7.48
CA ASN A 105 18.16 -15.78 -7.94
C ASN A 105 18.82 -15.55 -9.31
N SER A 106 18.19 -14.84 -10.24
CA SER A 106 18.80 -14.51 -11.53
C SER A 106 20.01 -13.57 -11.38
N VAL A 107 19.95 -12.60 -10.47
CA VAL A 107 21.10 -11.74 -10.15
C VAL A 107 22.25 -12.54 -9.54
N LYS A 108 21.95 -13.49 -8.63
CA LYS A 108 22.97 -14.40 -8.07
C LYS A 108 23.61 -15.26 -9.16
N LEU A 109 22.81 -15.73 -10.12
CA LEU A 109 23.29 -16.54 -11.24
C LEU A 109 24.32 -15.76 -12.09
N GLU A 110 24.04 -14.51 -12.44
CA GLU A 110 25.00 -13.68 -13.19
C GLU A 110 26.26 -13.37 -12.39
N ARG A 111 26.15 -13.16 -11.06
CA ARG A 111 27.32 -13.02 -10.19
C ARG A 111 28.19 -14.28 -10.18
N ILE A 112 27.59 -15.47 -10.09
CA ILE A 112 28.34 -16.74 -10.11
C ILE A 112 29.00 -16.96 -11.46
N LYS A 113 28.35 -16.63 -12.58
CA LYS A 113 28.97 -16.69 -13.92
C LYS A 113 30.23 -15.82 -13.99
N ALA A 114 30.14 -14.57 -13.54
CA ALA A 114 31.29 -13.66 -13.52
C ALA A 114 32.45 -14.20 -12.64
N GLN A 115 32.12 -14.84 -11.51
CA GLN A 115 33.12 -15.50 -10.65
C GLN A 115 33.78 -16.70 -11.34
N ILE A 116 33.01 -17.50 -12.09
CA ILE A 116 33.57 -18.60 -12.90
C ILE A 116 34.53 -18.04 -13.95
N ASP A 117 34.12 -17.02 -14.69
CA ASP A 117 34.97 -16.43 -15.75
C ASP A 117 36.29 -15.89 -15.17
N GLN A 118 36.22 -15.22 -14.01
CA GLN A 118 37.41 -14.74 -13.30
C GLN A 118 38.33 -15.90 -12.87
N VAL A 119 37.77 -16.94 -12.23
CA VAL A 119 38.55 -18.11 -11.79
C VAL A 119 39.19 -18.85 -12.96
N VAL A 120 38.48 -18.95 -14.10
CA VAL A 120 39.02 -19.55 -15.33
C VAL A 120 40.21 -18.76 -15.84
N GLN A 121 40.13 -17.42 -15.87
CA GLN A 121 41.25 -16.55 -16.25
C GLN A 121 42.46 -16.70 -15.30
N GLU A 122 42.22 -16.63 -13.98
CA GLU A 122 43.27 -16.81 -12.96
C GLU A 122 43.93 -18.19 -13.06
N LYS A 123 43.14 -19.24 -13.34
CA LYS A 123 43.65 -20.60 -13.55
C LYS A 123 44.53 -20.68 -14.78
N GLN A 124 44.13 -20.02 -15.87
CA GLN A 124 44.89 -19.99 -17.12
C GLN A 124 46.24 -19.28 -16.93
N GLN A 125 46.25 -18.16 -16.19
CA GLN A 125 47.47 -17.45 -15.81
C GLN A 125 48.38 -18.31 -14.92
N ALA A 126 47.83 -18.97 -13.90
CA ALA A 126 48.59 -19.87 -13.02
C ALA A 126 49.22 -21.04 -13.78
N MET A 127 48.57 -21.55 -14.84
CA MET A 127 49.15 -22.56 -15.72
C MET A 127 50.29 -22.00 -16.59
N GLN A 128 50.20 -20.74 -17.04
CA GLN A 128 51.28 -20.07 -17.77
C GLN A 128 52.50 -19.80 -16.87
N ASP A 129 52.25 -19.47 -15.60
CA ASP A 129 53.28 -19.21 -14.58
C ASP A 129 53.80 -20.51 -13.91
N GLU A 130 53.50 -21.69 -14.48
CA GLU A 130 53.85 -23.03 -13.97
C GLU A 130 53.48 -23.30 -12.50
N SER A 131 52.52 -22.54 -11.99
CA SER A 131 52.04 -22.59 -10.60
C SER A 131 50.92 -23.63 -10.45
N PHE A 132 51.27 -24.91 -10.63
CA PHE A 132 50.29 -26.01 -10.71
C PHE A 132 49.45 -26.23 -9.45
N LEU A 133 50.00 -25.94 -8.26
CA LEU A 133 49.23 -26.04 -7.00
C LEU A 133 48.10 -25.00 -6.96
N LEU A 134 48.38 -23.76 -7.37
CA LEU A 134 47.37 -22.71 -7.47
C LEU A 134 46.31 -23.06 -8.53
N ALA A 135 46.73 -23.58 -9.68
CA ALA A 135 45.80 -24.02 -10.73
C ALA A 135 44.85 -25.15 -10.25
N ARG A 136 45.34 -26.09 -9.43
CA ARG A 136 44.50 -27.14 -8.83
C ARG A 136 43.46 -26.56 -7.86
N ASP A 137 43.86 -25.63 -7.01
CA ASP A 137 42.96 -25.04 -6.01
C ASP A 137 41.89 -24.15 -6.71
N LEU A 138 42.28 -23.43 -7.76
CA LEU A 138 41.34 -22.69 -8.63
C LEU A 138 40.38 -23.62 -9.37
N GLN A 139 40.83 -24.79 -9.84
CA GLN A 139 39.96 -25.80 -10.45
C GLN A 139 38.89 -26.32 -9.47
N GLN A 140 39.24 -26.51 -8.20
CA GLN A 140 38.25 -26.90 -7.18
C GLN A 140 37.21 -25.80 -6.98
N ARG A 141 37.64 -24.54 -6.90
CA ARG A 141 36.75 -23.37 -6.79
C ARG A 141 35.83 -23.23 -8.00
N GLU A 142 36.35 -23.45 -9.20
CA GLU A 142 35.56 -23.46 -10.43
C GLU A 142 34.45 -24.52 -10.36
N ASN A 143 34.78 -25.74 -9.90
CA ASN A 143 33.81 -26.83 -9.76
C ASN A 143 32.72 -26.51 -8.72
N GLU A 144 33.08 -25.88 -7.60
CA GLU A 144 32.12 -25.41 -6.59
C GLU A 144 31.14 -24.38 -7.18
N TYR A 145 31.66 -23.39 -7.92
CA TYR A 145 30.80 -22.40 -8.58
C TYR A 145 29.93 -23.02 -9.66
N ARG A 146 30.44 -24.00 -10.45
CA ARG A 146 29.63 -24.74 -11.44
C ARG A 146 28.51 -25.55 -10.78
N GLN A 147 28.74 -26.16 -9.62
CA GLN A 147 27.67 -26.81 -8.86
C GLN A 147 26.61 -25.81 -8.40
N GLN A 148 27.00 -24.66 -7.84
CA GLN A 148 26.07 -23.60 -7.46
C GLN A 148 25.26 -23.08 -8.66
N LEU A 149 25.90 -22.94 -9.82
CA LEU A 149 25.26 -22.54 -11.07
C LEU A 149 24.21 -23.55 -11.53
N SER A 150 24.50 -24.86 -11.43
CA SER A 150 23.58 -25.95 -11.81
C SER A 150 22.26 -25.90 -11.05
N HIS A 151 22.31 -25.54 -9.76
CA HIS A 151 21.12 -25.38 -8.92
C HIS A 151 20.28 -24.15 -9.30
N LEU A 152 20.88 -23.14 -9.94
CA LEU A 152 20.23 -21.87 -10.28
C LEU A 152 19.81 -21.76 -11.75
N LEU A 153 20.38 -22.57 -12.66
CA LEU A 153 20.12 -22.59 -14.11
C LEU A 153 18.62 -22.70 -14.47
N HIS A 154 17.85 -23.28 -13.56
CA HIS A 154 16.42 -23.51 -13.67
C HIS A 154 15.58 -22.21 -13.49
N SER A 155 16.19 -21.10 -13.04
CA SER A 155 15.47 -19.86 -12.71
C SER A 155 14.81 -19.15 -13.90
N ARG A 156 15.40 -19.19 -15.11
CA ARG A 156 14.93 -18.36 -16.23
C ARG A 156 13.58 -18.82 -16.81
N TRP A 157 13.35 -20.14 -16.93
CA TRP A 157 12.02 -20.64 -17.33
C TRP A 157 11.02 -20.43 -16.19
N GLN A 158 11.45 -20.55 -14.93
CA GLN A 158 10.59 -20.35 -13.77
C GLN A 158 10.07 -18.90 -13.73
N ILE A 159 10.92 -17.91 -14.02
CA ILE A 159 10.51 -16.49 -14.14
C ILE A 159 9.43 -16.33 -15.21
N ARG A 160 9.62 -16.92 -16.40
CA ARG A 160 8.63 -16.85 -17.49
C ARG A 160 7.31 -17.52 -17.12
N ALA A 161 7.38 -18.73 -16.56
CA ALA A 161 6.20 -19.47 -16.12
C ALA A 161 5.45 -18.71 -15.01
N ALA A 162 6.18 -18.08 -14.09
CA ALA A 162 5.61 -17.25 -13.04
C ALA A 162 4.93 -15.98 -13.60
N TRP A 163 5.53 -15.31 -14.60
CA TRP A 163 4.88 -14.17 -15.26
C TRP A 163 3.63 -14.56 -16.06
N LYS A 164 3.63 -15.72 -16.72
CA LYS A 164 2.44 -16.23 -17.40
C LYS A 164 1.30 -16.49 -16.40
N LYS A 165 1.59 -17.13 -15.26
CA LYS A 165 0.63 -17.30 -14.16
C LYS A 165 0.17 -15.97 -13.58
N MET A 166 1.05 -14.97 -13.49
CA MET A 166 0.69 -13.64 -13.03
C MET A 166 -0.32 -12.98 -13.98
N ALA A 167 -0.11 -13.08 -15.30
CA ALA A 167 -1.07 -12.60 -16.29
C ALA A 167 -2.43 -13.33 -16.19
N GLU A 168 -2.41 -14.66 -15.99
CA GLU A 168 -3.64 -15.43 -15.74
C GLU A 168 -4.39 -14.94 -14.48
N ILE A 169 -3.68 -14.67 -13.38
CA ILE A 169 -4.27 -14.10 -12.17
C ILE A 169 -4.86 -12.71 -12.42
N LEU A 170 -4.18 -11.85 -13.18
CA LEU A 170 -4.67 -10.51 -13.50
C LEU A 170 -5.94 -10.56 -14.35
N MET A 171 -6.02 -11.49 -15.31
CA MET A 171 -7.26 -11.75 -16.06
C MET A 171 -8.38 -12.27 -15.16
N GLU A 172 -8.09 -13.25 -14.30
CA GLU A 172 -9.05 -13.80 -13.32
C GLU A 172 -9.54 -12.70 -12.36
N GLU A 173 -8.64 -11.82 -11.90
CA GLU A 173 -8.96 -10.66 -11.06
C GLU A 173 -9.90 -9.70 -11.80
N ALA A 174 -9.60 -9.36 -13.05
CA ALA A 174 -10.43 -8.45 -13.83
C ALA A 174 -11.82 -9.03 -14.13
N GLU A 175 -11.93 -10.34 -14.42
CA GLU A 175 -13.23 -11.00 -14.62
C GLU A 175 -14.06 -11.04 -13.33
N ARG A 176 -13.43 -11.37 -12.20
CA ARG A 176 -14.12 -11.46 -10.91
C ARG A 176 -14.38 -10.11 -10.25
N SER A 177 -13.71 -9.05 -10.70
CA SER A 177 -13.95 -7.70 -10.20
C SER A 177 -15.40 -7.24 -10.42
N GLU A 178 -16.05 -7.66 -11.50
CA GLU A 178 -17.45 -7.33 -11.81
C GLU A 178 -18.43 -7.91 -10.79
N ASP A 179 -18.20 -9.17 -10.40
CA ASP A 179 -18.99 -9.85 -9.37
C ASP A 179 -18.92 -9.13 -8.02
N VAL A 180 -17.74 -8.60 -7.69
CA VAL A 180 -17.44 -7.91 -6.43
C VAL A 180 -17.95 -6.48 -6.45
N VAL A 181 -17.85 -5.78 -7.58
CA VAL A 181 -18.45 -4.45 -7.78
C VAL A 181 -19.96 -4.54 -7.58
N SER A 182 -20.63 -5.47 -8.25
CA SER A 182 -22.08 -5.67 -8.08
C SER A 182 -22.45 -5.96 -6.62
N MET A 183 -21.64 -6.74 -5.89
CA MET A 183 -21.87 -6.99 -4.46
C MET A 183 -21.71 -5.70 -3.62
N PHE A 184 -20.67 -4.90 -3.87
CA PHE A 184 -20.47 -3.65 -3.15
C PHE A 184 -21.51 -2.59 -3.51
N GLU A 185 -22.00 -2.56 -4.75
CA GLU A 185 -23.12 -1.71 -5.18
C GLU A 185 -24.41 -2.09 -4.44
N ASP A 186 -24.74 -3.38 -4.36
CA ASP A 186 -25.88 -3.88 -3.58
C ASP A 186 -25.77 -3.51 -2.09
N GLU A 187 -24.57 -3.66 -1.50
CA GLU A 187 -24.29 -3.33 -0.09
C GLU A 187 -24.38 -1.81 0.14
N ARG A 188 -23.82 -1.00 -0.77
CA ARG A 188 -23.93 0.47 -0.74
C ARG A 188 -25.37 0.91 -0.82
N ASP A 189 -26.16 0.34 -1.73
CA ASP A 189 -27.56 0.72 -1.94
C ASP A 189 -28.45 0.25 -0.78
N ALA A 190 -28.14 -0.90 -0.16
CA ALA A 190 -28.77 -1.31 1.08
C ALA A 190 -28.43 -0.35 2.24
N ARG A 191 -27.14 -0.01 2.41
CA ARG A 191 -26.68 0.88 3.48
C ARG A 191 -27.20 2.31 3.31
N ARG A 192 -27.28 2.80 2.08
CA ARG A 192 -27.88 4.10 1.76
C ARG A 192 -29.36 4.14 2.09
N ARG A 193 -30.14 3.09 1.77
CA ARG A 193 -31.54 2.98 2.18
C ARG A 193 -31.71 2.99 3.71
N GLU A 194 -30.87 2.25 4.44
CA GLU A 194 -30.86 2.25 5.90
C GLU A 194 -30.51 3.62 6.47
N TYR A 195 -29.49 4.27 5.90
CA TYR A 195 -29.07 5.62 6.28
C TYR A 195 -30.18 6.64 6.04
N ASP A 196 -30.80 6.65 4.87
CA ASP A 196 -31.88 7.59 4.52
C ASP A 196 -33.09 7.40 5.43
N GLN A 197 -33.46 6.14 5.72
CA GLN A 197 -34.54 5.82 6.65
C GLN A 197 -34.22 6.25 8.08
N TYR A 198 -33.00 5.96 8.56
CA TYR A 198 -32.54 6.39 9.88
C TYR A 198 -32.52 7.91 9.99
N ALA A 199 -31.95 8.61 8.99
CA ALA A 199 -31.83 10.05 8.98
C ALA A 199 -33.20 10.73 8.99
N LYS A 200 -34.14 10.24 8.18
CA LYS A 200 -35.52 10.73 8.17
C LYS A 200 -36.22 10.51 9.51
N ASN A 201 -36.15 9.30 10.06
CA ASN A 201 -36.80 8.96 11.34
C ASN A 201 -36.23 9.77 12.51
N MET A 202 -34.90 9.95 12.56
CA MET A 202 -34.28 10.72 13.65
C MET A 202 -34.50 12.21 13.49
N ASN A 203 -34.44 12.77 12.27
CA ASN A 203 -34.81 14.17 12.03
C ASN A 203 -36.24 14.46 12.50
N GLN A 204 -37.19 13.57 12.19
CA GLN A 204 -38.58 13.73 12.63
C GLN A 204 -38.72 13.68 14.15
N LYS A 205 -38.01 12.75 14.82
CA LYS A 205 -38.02 12.67 16.29
C LYS A 205 -37.39 13.89 16.95
N ASP A 206 -36.27 14.36 16.41
CA ASP A 206 -35.57 15.56 16.90
C ASP A 206 -36.46 16.79 16.74
N GLU A 207 -37.11 16.94 15.58
CA GLU A 207 -38.05 18.03 15.28
C GLU A 207 -39.28 18.01 16.21
N GLN A 208 -39.90 16.83 16.40
CA GLN A 208 -41.03 16.68 17.33
C GLN A 208 -40.65 17.06 18.76
N ARG A 209 -39.49 16.61 19.25
CA ARG A 209 -39.02 16.90 20.60
C ARG A 209 -38.69 18.38 20.79
N LEU A 210 -38.09 19.02 19.78
CA LEU A 210 -37.83 20.46 19.83
C LEU A 210 -39.14 21.26 19.84
N GLU A 211 -40.16 20.85 19.08
CA GLU A 211 -41.46 21.52 19.11
C GLU A 211 -42.17 21.32 20.46
N GLU A 212 -42.11 20.13 21.06
CA GLU A 212 -42.63 19.88 22.41
C GLU A 212 -41.97 20.80 23.45
N ILE A 213 -40.63 20.92 23.41
CA ILE A 213 -39.88 21.82 24.30
C ILE A 213 -40.28 23.28 24.05
N ARG A 214 -40.45 23.67 22.77
CA ARG A 214 -40.87 25.02 22.37
C ARG A 214 -42.25 25.37 22.92
N ILE A 215 -43.22 24.47 22.78
CA ILE A 215 -44.58 24.64 23.30
C ILE A 215 -44.55 24.76 24.83
N LYS A 216 -43.84 23.87 25.54
CA LYS A 216 -43.69 23.94 27.00
C LYS A 216 -43.05 25.26 27.43
N ARG A 217 -42.03 25.75 26.71
CA ARG A 217 -41.36 27.02 27.03
C ARG A 217 -42.28 28.22 26.84
N GLN A 218 -43.11 28.20 25.80
CA GLN A 218 -44.13 29.23 25.57
C GLN A 218 -45.20 29.24 26.68
N ASP A 219 -45.66 28.07 27.13
CA ASP A 219 -46.61 27.94 28.24
C ASP A 219 -46.03 28.51 29.56
N ILE A 220 -44.79 28.13 29.90
CA ILE A 220 -44.08 28.68 31.07
C ILE A 220 -43.93 30.21 30.96
N GLN A 221 -43.61 30.74 29.78
CA GLN A 221 -43.50 32.17 29.56
C GLN A 221 -44.86 32.89 29.74
N SER A 222 -45.94 32.26 29.29
CA SER A 222 -47.31 32.76 29.53
C SER A 222 -47.62 32.80 31.02
N GLN A 223 -47.36 31.71 31.76
CA GLN A 223 -47.56 31.63 33.21
C GLN A 223 -46.72 32.67 33.97
N ARG A 224 -45.46 32.89 33.56
CA ARG A 224 -44.62 33.95 34.14
C ARG A 224 -45.21 35.34 33.94
N SER A 225 -45.76 35.60 32.77
CA SER A 225 -46.38 36.89 32.45
C SER A 225 -47.65 37.12 33.27
N GLU A 226 -48.47 36.08 33.43
CA GLU A 226 -49.65 36.09 34.30
C GLU A 226 -49.29 36.32 35.77
N ILE A 227 -48.30 35.59 36.30
CA ILE A 227 -47.80 35.78 37.67
C ILE A 227 -47.26 37.21 37.87
N THR A 228 -46.57 37.76 36.88
CA THR A 228 -46.06 39.15 36.94
C THR A 228 -47.21 40.14 37.05
N LEU A 229 -48.26 39.96 36.23
CA LEU A 229 -49.47 40.76 36.30
C LEU A 229 -50.18 40.62 37.66
N ASP A 230 -50.32 39.40 38.17
CA ASP A 230 -50.92 39.14 39.48
C ASP A 230 -50.14 39.84 40.61
N ILE A 231 -48.80 39.86 40.55
CA ILE A 231 -47.96 40.60 41.51
C ILE A 231 -48.18 42.10 41.40
N GLU A 232 -48.33 42.64 40.18
CA GLU A 232 -48.59 44.07 39.95
C GLU A 232 -49.97 44.48 40.48
N ILE A 233 -51.00 43.67 40.21
CA ILE A 233 -52.35 43.88 40.74
C ILE A 233 -52.35 43.79 42.27
N TRP A 234 -51.66 42.79 42.83
CA TRP A 234 -51.52 42.63 44.27
C TRP A 234 -50.88 43.87 44.91
N LYS A 235 -49.77 44.38 44.36
CA LYS A 235 -49.11 45.61 44.88
C LYS A 235 -50.02 46.83 44.86
N ARG A 236 -50.84 46.96 43.82
CA ARG A 236 -51.82 48.04 43.72
C ARG A 236 -52.90 47.91 44.78
N ASN A 237 -53.45 46.71 44.96
CA ASN A 237 -54.44 46.43 45.99
C ASN A 237 -53.88 46.65 47.40
N ASP A 238 -52.62 46.27 47.67
CA ASP A 238 -51.94 46.54 48.95
C ASP A 238 -51.86 48.05 49.19
N ALA A 239 -51.43 48.83 48.19
CA ALA A 239 -51.38 50.29 48.29
C ALA A 239 -52.76 50.91 48.58
N GLU A 240 -53.82 50.45 47.90
CA GLU A 240 -55.19 50.91 48.12
C GLU A 240 -55.71 50.52 49.53
N ILE A 241 -55.39 49.31 50.02
CA ILE A 241 -55.72 48.89 51.40
C ILE A 241 -54.98 49.75 52.41
N GLN A 242 -53.69 50.03 52.21
CA GLN A 242 -52.92 50.90 53.10
C GLN A 242 -53.49 52.32 53.11
N GLU A 243 -53.75 52.90 51.94
CA GLU A 243 -54.33 54.24 51.80
C GLU A 243 -55.68 54.35 52.52
N THR A 244 -56.59 53.39 52.30
CA THR A 244 -57.90 53.37 52.98
C THR A 244 -57.80 53.13 54.49
N MET A 245 -56.83 52.31 54.95
CA MET A 245 -56.53 52.15 56.38
C MET A 245 -56.05 53.46 57.00
N TYR A 246 -55.19 54.21 56.30
CA TYR A 246 -54.77 55.53 56.74
C TYR A 246 -55.96 56.48 56.78
N GLU A 247 -56.71 56.64 55.68
CA GLU A 247 -57.88 57.53 55.57
C GLU A 247 -58.93 57.30 56.67
N MET A 248 -59.30 56.04 56.95
CA MET A 248 -60.32 55.72 57.95
C MET A 248 -59.93 56.07 59.39
N VAL A 249 -58.66 56.35 59.62
CA VAL A 249 -58.10 56.66 60.93
C VAL A 249 -57.44 58.06 60.93
N MET A 250 -57.49 58.81 59.82
CA MET A 250 -56.87 60.15 59.72
C MET A 250 -57.50 61.14 60.69
N ASP A 251 -58.83 61.24 60.72
CA ASP A 251 -59.56 62.15 61.63
C ASP A 251 -59.26 61.80 63.09
N GLU A 252 -59.19 60.51 63.43
CA GLU A 252 -58.84 60.04 64.76
C GLU A 252 -57.35 60.27 65.09
N ILE A 253 -56.43 60.13 64.13
CA ILE A 253 -55.00 60.45 64.29
C ILE A 253 -54.82 61.96 64.51
N GLU A 254 -55.48 62.80 63.73
CA GLU A 254 -55.42 64.26 63.87
C GLU A 254 -56.03 64.69 65.20
N LYS A 255 -57.19 64.15 65.57
CA LYS A 255 -57.83 64.44 66.86
C LYS A 255 -57.00 63.93 68.04
N LYS A 256 -56.34 62.77 67.91
CA LYS A 256 -55.38 62.27 68.90
C LYS A 256 -54.20 63.22 69.05
N LYS A 257 -53.63 63.70 67.94
CA LYS A 257 -52.50 64.64 67.94
C LYS A 257 -52.87 65.99 68.54
N GLU A 258 -54.05 66.53 68.22
CA GLU A 258 -54.57 67.75 68.87
C GLU A 258 -54.79 67.57 70.37
N LEU A 259 -55.28 66.40 70.80
CA LEU A 259 -55.46 66.09 72.21
C LEU A 259 -54.11 65.88 72.92
N GLU A 260 -53.12 65.32 72.25
CA GLU A 260 -51.74 65.21 72.75
C GLU A 260 -51.09 66.60 72.91
N GLU A 261 -51.25 67.49 71.94
CA GLU A 261 -50.76 68.87 72.00
C GLU A 261 -51.46 69.68 73.09
N LYS A 262 -52.78 69.54 73.26
CA LYS A 262 -53.54 70.12 74.38
C LYS A 262 -53.10 69.53 75.72
N ASN A 263 -52.82 68.23 75.79
CA ASN A 263 -52.31 67.59 77.00
C ASN A 263 -50.95 68.19 77.40
N VAL A 264 -50.07 68.45 76.44
CA VAL A 264 -48.77 69.10 76.69
C VAL A 264 -48.92 70.58 77.09
N GLN A 265 -49.82 71.35 76.44
CA GLN A 265 -50.09 72.75 76.82
C GLN A 265 -50.68 72.87 78.24
N ILE A 266 -51.63 72.00 78.58
CA ILE A 266 -52.22 71.95 79.92
C ILE A 266 -51.18 71.49 80.95
N GLN A 267 -50.29 70.56 80.60
CA GLN A 267 -49.19 70.13 81.48
C GLN A 267 -48.22 71.29 81.81
N ASN A 268 -48.00 72.23 80.89
CA ASN A 268 -47.17 73.42 81.12
C ASN A 268 -47.88 74.49 81.97
N GLU A 269 -49.21 74.55 81.97
CA GLU A 269 -50.01 75.42 82.86
C GLU A 269 -50.26 74.79 84.26
N ILE A 270 -50.17 73.45 84.35
CA ILE A 270 -50.29 72.67 85.60
C ILE A 270 -49.13 72.93 86.58
N ASP A 271 -47.91 73.19 86.08
CA ASP A 271 -46.77 73.53 86.95
C ASP A 271 -46.94 74.90 87.64
N ALA A 272 -47.85 75.76 87.16
CA ALA A 272 -48.10 77.09 87.72
C ALA A 272 -49.29 77.18 88.71
N LEU A 273 -50.18 76.18 88.78
CA LEU A 273 -51.46 76.26 89.52
C LEU A 273 -51.69 75.08 90.50
N LEU A 274 -50.64 74.70 91.22
CA LEU A 274 -50.59 73.62 92.25
C LEU A 274 -51.49 73.79 93.49
N ASN A 275 -52.46 74.72 93.50
CA ASN A 275 -53.41 74.95 94.61
C ASN A 275 -54.91 74.75 94.25
N ARG A 276 -55.24 74.21 93.07
CA ARG A 276 -56.63 73.88 92.66
C ARG A 276 -56.82 72.38 92.34
N VAL A 277 -56.05 71.53 93.03
CA VAL A 277 -55.78 70.09 92.74
C VAL A 277 -56.97 69.13 92.84
N ASN A 278 -58.14 69.51 93.38
CA ASN A 278 -59.25 68.56 93.58
C ASN A 278 -60.42 68.66 92.58
N LEU A 279 -60.46 69.67 91.69
CA LEU A 279 -61.50 69.77 90.65
C LEU A 279 -61.02 69.29 89.26
N LEU A 280 -59.70 69.17 89.03
CA LEU A 280 -59.11 68.78 87.73
C LEU A 280 -58.69 67.29 87.62
N LYS A 281 -58.84 66.51 88.70
CA LYS A 281 -58.67 65.04 88.65
C LYS A 281 -59.81 64.33 87.90
N GLU A 282 -60.99 64.93 87.84
CA GLU A 282 -62.13 64.39 87.10
C GLU A 282 -61.99 64.62 85.59
N ASP A 283 -61.41 65.74 85.15
CA ASP A 283 -61.23 66.04 83.73
C ASP A 283 -60.07 65.25 83.09
N LYS A 284 -58.99 64.95 83.83
CA LYS A 284 -57.97 63.97 83.38
C LYS A 284 -58.58 62.59 83.12
N ARG A 285 -59.43 62.10 84.03
CA ARG A 285 -60.13 60.81 83.84
C ARG A 285 -61.09 60.84 82.65
N LYS A 286 -61.75 61.98 82.37
CA LYS A 286 -62.59 62.12 81.17
C LYS A 286 -61.76 62.02 79.89
N HIS A 287 -60.61 62.68 79.82
CA HIS A 287 -59.76 62.60 78.63
C HIS A 287 -59.10 61.23 78.45
N ASP A 288 -58.63 60.58 79.53
CA ASP A 288 -58.12 59.20 79.46
C ASP A 288 -59.21 58.22 79.00
N ASN A 289 -60.46 58.42 79.43
CA ASN A 289 -61.59 57.62 78.97
C ASN A 289 -61.96 57.92 77.51
N GLN A 290 -61.90 59.18 77.07
CA GLN A 290 -62.14 59.56 75.67
C GLN A 290 -61.05 59.02 74.74
N ILE A 291 -59.79 58.97 75.18
CA ILE A 291 -58.70 58.35 74.42
C ILE A 291 -58.96 56.84 74.27
N LYS A 292 -59.30 56.15 75.36
CA LYS A 292 -59.63 54.71 75.29
C LYS A 292 -60.87 54.43 74.45
N GLU A 293 -61.87 55.31 74.50
CA GLU A 293 -63.08 55.20 73.67
C GLU A 293 -62.74 55.40 72.19
N LEU A 294 -61.87 56.36 71.85
CA LEU A 294 -61.36 56.53 70.50
C LEU A 294 -60.47 55.37 70.04
N GLU A 295 -59.65 54.79 70.92
CA GLU A 295 -58.88 53.57 70.63
C GLU A 295 -59.80 52.39 70.32
N THR A 296 -60.88 52.25 71.09
CA THR A 296 -61.89 51.20 70.86
C THR A 296 -62.63 51.43 69.53
N ILE A 297 -62.97 52.69 69.21
CA ILE A 297 -63.64 53.05 67.95
C ILE A 297 -62.69 52.83 66.75
N MET A 298 -61.41 53.19 66.86
CA MET A 298 -60.41 52.93 65.82
C MET A 298 -60.24 51.42 65.59
N GLU A 299 -60.16 50.63 66.66
CA GLU A 299 -60.03 49.18 66.57
C GLU A 299 -61.27 48.52 65.96
N GLU A 300 -62.47 49.00 66.30
CA GLU A 300 -63.73 48.57 65.66
C GLU A 300 -63.80 48.97 64.17
N LYS A 301 -63.38 50.18 63.80
CA LYS A 301 -63.33 50.66 62.41
C LYS A 301 -62.30 49.90 61.56
N LEU A 302 -61.16 49.53 62.13
CA LEU A 302 -60.10 48.79 61.44
C LEU A 302 -60.40 47.29 61.27
N LYS A 303 -61.23 46.69 62.15
CA LYS A 303 -61.56 45.26 62.14
C LYS A 303 -61.94 44.65 60.77
N PRO A 304 -62.80 45.26 59.93
CA PRO A 304 -63.10 44.73 58.60
C PRO A 304 -61.93 44.83 57.60
N LEU A 305 -61.02 45.79 57.77
CA LEU A 305 -59.80 45.90 56.96
C LEU A 305 -58.74 44.88 57.40
N THR A 306 -58.70 44.54 58.69
CA THR A 306 -57.79 43.53 59.22
C THR A 306 -58.04 42.15 58.58
N ASN A 307 -59.30 41.77 58.38
CA ASN A 307 -59.64 40.53 57.68
C ASN A 307 -59.24 40.59 56.19
N LYS A 308 -59.51 41.72 55.50
CA LYS A 308 -59.07 41.91 54.10
C LYS A 308 -57.55 41.84 53.96
N LYS A 309 -56.79 42.35 54.93
CA LYS A 309 -55.33 42.26 54.96
C LYS A 309 -54.83 40.81 55.11
N ILE A 310 -55.49 40.01 55.95
CA ILE A 310 -55.16 38.57 56.11
C ILE A 310 -55.42 37.81 54.80
N ASP A 311 -56.57 38.03 54.16
CA ASP A 311 -56.89 37.41 52.88
C ASP A 311 -55.89 37.83 51.79
N HIS A 312 -55.50 39.11 51.77
CA HIS A 312 -54.51 39.65 50.84
C HIS A 312 -53.09 39.09 51.06
N GLU A 313 -52.69 38.85 52.31
CA GLU A 313 -51.42 38.18 52.64
C GLU A 313 -51.44 36.70 52.20
N GLN A 314 -52.58 36.02 52.28
CA GLN A 314 -52.74 34.66 51.76
C GLN A 314 -52.68 34.61 50.23
N GLU A 315 -53.27 35.58 49.53
CA GLU A 315 -53.14 35.71 48.07
C GLU A 315 -51.68 35.86 47.63
N LEU A 316 -50.88 36.66 48.35
CA LEU A 316 -49.45 36.80 48.07
C LEU A 316 -48.69 35.49 48.20
N GLU A 317 -48.98 34.71 49.25
CA GLU A 317 -48.32 33.43 49.47
C GLU A 317 -48.66 32.43 48.35
N MET A 318 -49.92 32.42 47.90
CA MET A 318 -50.35 31.62 46.75
C MET A 318 -49.67 32.05 45.44
N ILE A 319 -49.49 33.36 45.20
CA ILE A 319 -48.75 33.88 44.04
C ILE A 319 -47.27 33.47 44.11
N LYS A 320 -46.63 33.58 45.28
CA LYS A 320 -45.22 33.15 45.49
C LYS A 320 -45.05 31.65 45.30
N GLN A 321 -46.00 30.84 45.76
CA GLN A 321 -45.96 29.40 45.53
C GLN A 321 -46.07 29.07 44.04
N ARG A 322 -47.00 29.69 43.30
CA ARG A 322 -47.08 29.56 41.84
C ARG A 322 -45.79 30.01 41.16
N GLN A 323 -45.17 31.11 41.60
CA GLN A 323 -43.88 31.58 41.07
C GLN A 323 -42.79 30.51 41.23
N LYS A 324 -42.67 29.93 42.43
CA LYS A 324 -41.70 28.86 42.70
C LYS A 324 -41.94 27.62 41.83
N GLU A 325 -43.19 27.20 41.69
CA GLU A 325 -43.56 26.07 40.82
C GLU A 325 -43.22 26.35 39.35
N THR A 326 -43.44 27.57 38.85
CA THR A 326 -43.07 27.97 37.48
C THR A 326 -41.54 28.04 37.29
N GLU A 327 -40.78 28.46 38.29
CA GLU A 327 -39.31 28.44 38.27
C GLU A 327 -38.74 27.01 38.28
N GLU A 328 -39.33 26.10 39.07
CA GLU A 328 -38.99 24.68 39.07
C GLU A 328 -39.30 24.02 37.71
N LYS A 329 -40.48 24.28 37.13
CA LYS A 329 -40.84 23.82 35.78
C LYS A 329 -39.87 24.35 34.71
N SER A 330 -39.45 25.61 34.81
CA SER A 330 -38.46 26.19 33.90
C SER A 330 -37.11 25.48 34.00
N SER A 331 -36.65 25.19 35.22
CA SER A 331 -35.36 24.52 35.45
C SER A 331 -35.38 23.08 34.91
N GLN A 332 -36.48 22.36 35.13
CA GLN A 332 -36.68 21.02 34.55
C GLN A 332 -36.69 21.06 33.02
N LEU A 333 -37.32 22.07 32.42
CA LEU A 333 -37.34 22.22 30.97
C LEU A 333 -35.93 22.51 30.40
N ASP A 334 -35.11 23.27 31.12
CA ASP A 334 -33.72 23.53 30.73
C ASP A 334 -32.88 22.24 30.76
N GLU A 335 -33.10 21.36 31.73
CA GLU A 335 -32.49 20.02 31.77
C GLU A 335 -32.97 19.12 30.62
N GLU A 336 -34.26 19.13 30.31
CA GLU A 336 -34.84 18.40 29.16
C GLU A 336 -34.24 18.88 27.83
N ASP A 337 -34.07 20.20 27.66
CA ASP A 337 -33.45 20.85 26.48
C ASP A 337 -31.98 20.47 26.35
N MET A 338 -31.20 20.52 27.43
CA MET A 338 -29.81 20.04 27.44
C MET A 338 -29.72 18.56 27.04
N LYS A 339 -30.60 17.72 27.58
CA LYS A 339 -30.65 16.29 27.26
C LYS A 339 -31.03 16.05 25.79
N ALA A 340 -32.00 16.80 25.26
CA ALA A 340 -32.39 16.74 23.85
C ALA A 340 -31.21 17.10 22.93
N ASN A 341 -30.49 18.18 23.25
CA ASN A 341 -29.30 18.60 22.49
C ASN A 341 -28.18 17.54 22.51
N LEU A 342 -27.97 16.86 23.64
CA LEU A 342 -26.99 15.77 23.74
C LEU A 342 -27.39 14.57 22.86
N GLU A 343 -28.66 14.18 22.87
CA GLU A 343 -29.18 13.09 22.04
C GLU A 343 -29.12 13.42 20.54
N MET A 344 -29.47 14.65 20.15
CA MET A 344 -29.32 15.13 18.76
C MET A 344 -27.87 15.06 18.29
N LYS A 345 -26.91 15.39 19.15
CA LYS A 345 -25.49 15.25 18.84
C LYS A 345 -25.11 13.79 18.55
N VAL A 346 -25.62 12.84 19.34
CA VAL A 346 -25.42 11.41 19.10
C VAL A 346 -26.03 10.99 17.76
N HIS A 347 -27.23 11.47 17.42
CA HIS A 347 -27.84 11.20 16.11
C HIS A 347 -27.01 11.76 14.95
N LEU A 348 -26.41 12.94 15.12
CA LEU A 348 -25.55 13.57 14.11
C LEU A 348 -24.22 12.82 13.93
N ASP A 349 -23.62 12.36 15.03
CA ASP A 349 -22.41 11.53 15.00
C ASP A 349 -22.68 10.18 14.29
N GLU A 350 -23.83 9.56 14.57
CA GLU A 350 -24.26 8.32 13.92
C GLU A 350 -24.55 8.49 12.42
N LYS A 351 -25.19 9.61 12.03
CA LYS A 351 -25.35 9.98 10.60
C LYS A 351 -23.98 10.14 9.93
N SER A 352 -23.07 10.87 10.57
CA SER A 352 -21.71 11.07 10.05
C SER A 352 -20.97 9.74 9.89
N ARG A 353 -21.18 8.79 10.80
CA ARG A 353 -20.64 7.42 10.69
C ARG A 353 -21.24 6.67 9.49
N GLY A 354 -22.57 6.65 9.36
CA GLY A 354 -23.24 5.97 8.24
C GLY A 354 -22.83 6.55 6.88
N GLN A 355 -22.65 7.87 6.79
CA GLN A 355 -22.17 8.51 5.57
C GLN A 355 -20.73 8.11 5.22
N LYS A 356 -19.83 8.03 6.21
CA LYS A 356 -18.45 7.55 6.00
C LYS A 356 -18.41 6.11 5.49
N GLU A 357 -19.26 5.23 6.03
CA GLU A 357 -19.35 3.83 5.56
C GLU A 357 -19.79 3.76 4.08
N ILE A 358 -20.74 4.61 3.67
CA ILE A 358 -21.17 4.69 2.26
C ILE A 358 -20.03 5.20 1.37
N GLU A 359 -19.33 6.26 1.79
CA GLU A 359 -18.19 6.81 1.04
C GLU A 359 -17.04 5.79 0.94
N GLU A 360 -16.80 4.98 1.97
CA GLU A 360 -15.82 3.88 1.93
C GLU A 360 -16.20 2.81 0.90
N LEU A 361 -17.48 2.42 0.84
CA LEU A 361 -17.97 1.50 -0.19
C LEU A 361 -17.84 2.10 -1.59
N GLU A 362 -18.13 3.39 -1.79
CA GLU A 362 -17.93 4.09 -3.06
C GLU A 362 -16.45 4.11 -3.49
N ARG A 363 -15.53 4.40 -2.56
CA ARG A 363 -14.09 4.33 -2.83
C ARG A 363 -13.65 2.91 -3.22
N ASN A 364 -14.14 1.88 -2.51
CA ASN A 364 -13.82 0.49 -2.82
C ASN A 364 -14.33 0.09 -4.21
N ILE A 365 -15.56 0.49 -4.56
CA ILE A 365 -16.12 0.30 -5.90
C ILE A 365 -15.24 0.97 -6.96
N ALA A 366 -14.81 2.21 -6.73
CA ALA A 366 -13.95 2.94 -7.66
C ALA A 366 -12.59 2.23 -7.87
N ILE A 367 -11.95 1.76 -6.79
CA ILE A 367 -10.69 1.01 -6.87
C ILE A 367 -10.87 -0.26 -7.69
N ILE A 368 -11.93 -1.03 -7.44
CA ILE A 368 -12.17 -2.30 -8.12
C ILE A 368 -12.57 -2.07 -9.59
N ASN A 369 -13.33 -1.01 -9.89
CA ASN A 369 -13.63 -0.61 -11.26
C ASN A 369 -12.37 -0.21 -12.04
N ASN A 370 -11.42 0.50 -11.42
CA ASN A 370 -10.13 0.77 -12.05
C ASN A 370 -9.39 -0.55 -12.34
N ARG A 371 -9.36 -1.49 -11.39
CA ARG A 371 -8.76 -2.82 -11.61
C ARG A 371 -9.48 -3.63 -12.70
N LYS A 372 -10.80 -3.49 -12.83
CA LYS A 372 -11.60 -4.09 -13.92
C LYS A 372 -11.15 -3.57 -15.29
N LEU A 373 -11.00 -2.24 -15.40
CA LEU A 373 -10.63 -1.57 -16.64
C LEU A 373 -9.19 -1.90 -17.05
N PHE A 374 -8.24 -1.73 -16.14
CA PHE A 374 -6.82 -1.86 -16.47
C PHE A 374 -6.27 -3.28 -16.32
N GLY A 375 -6.88 -4.15 -15.49
CA GLY A 375 -6.32 -5.48 -15.21
C GLY A 375 -6.21 -6.38 -16.44
N LYS A 376 -7.15 -6.28 -17.40
CA LYS A 376 -7.06 -7.00 -18.68
C LYS A 376 -5.96 -6.44 -19.58
N GLU A 377 -5.84 -5.10 -19.63
CA GLU A 377 -4.80 -4.43 -20.41
C GLU A 377 -3.41 -4.75 -19.85
N GLU A 378 -3.23 -4.71 -18.53
CA GLU A 378 -1.99 -5.09 -17.84
C GLU A 378 -1.62 -6.54 -18.13
N ALA A 379 -2.57 -7.48 -18.03
CA ALA A 379 -2.32 -8.88 -18.34
C ALA A 379 -1.90 -9.09 -19.80
N GLN A 380 -2.54 -8.37 -20.72
CA GLN A 380 -2.23 -8.44 -22.15
C GLN A 380 -0.85 -7.84 -22.46
N GLN A 381 -0.49 -6.71 -21.86
CA GLN A 381 0.83 -6.11 -21.97
C GLN A 381 1.93 -7.05 -21.45
N VAL A 382 1.69 -7.72 -20.31
CA VAL A 382 2.64 -8.72 -19.77
C VAL A 382 2.85 -9.87 -20.75
N LEU A 383 1.78 -10.41 -21.32
CA LEU A 383 1.85 -11.50 -22.30
C LEU A 383 2.55 -11.05 -23.59
N GLU A 384 2.29 -9.85 -24.08
CA GLU A 384 2.91 -9.28 -25.26
C GLU A 384 4.42 -9.09 -25.06
N VAL A 385 4.84 -8.53 -23.92
CA VAL A 385 6.26 -8.39 -23.56
C VAL A 385 6.96 -9.75 -23.49
N LEU A 386 6.32 -10.76 -22.86
CA LEU A 386 6.85 -12.11 -22.79
C LEU A 386 6.99 -12.75 -24.19
N GLN A 387 5.99 -12.55 -25.05
CA GLN A 387 6.00 -13.08 -26.41
C GLN A 387 7.09 -12.42 -27.26
N ASN A 388 7.21 -11.10 -27.23
CA ASN A 388 8.29 -10.37 -27.90
C ASN A 388 9.68 -10.82 -27.43
N GLN A 389 9.85 -11.10 -26.13
CA GLN A 389 11.11 -11.65 -25.61
C GLN A 389 11.40 -13.08 -26.10
N LEU A 390 10.37 -13.91 -26.32
CA LEU A 390 10.53 -15.25 -26.89
C LEU A 390 10.92 -15.16 -28.37
N GLU A 391 10.19 -14.38 -29.16
CA GLU A 391 10.47 -14.18 -30.58
C GLU A 391 11.88 -13.63 -30.82
N ASN A 392 12.31 -12.63 -30.04
CA ASN A 392 13.67 -12.09 -30.13
C ASN A 392 14.75 -13.12 -29.77
N ARG A 393 14.50 -13.96 -28.76
CA ARG A 393 15.45 -15.03 -28.40
C ARG A 393 15.51 -16.08 -29.50
N ASP A 394 14.36 -16.52 -30.00
CA ASP A 394 14.30 -17.60 -30.99
C ASP A 394 14.95 -17.13 -32.30
N GLN A 395 14.74 -15.86 -32.70
CA GLN A 395 15.49 -15.24 -33.80
C GLN A 395 17.00 -15.20 -33.55
N ALA A 396 17.45 -14.85 -32.34
CA ALA A 396 18.88 -14.85 -32.01
C ALA A 396 19.49 -16.26 -32.07
N VAL A 397 18.78 -17.27 -31.54
CA VAL A 397 19.21 -18.68 -31.63
C VAL A 397 19.28 -19.13 -33.08
N ASP A 398 18.30 -18.80 -33.92
CA ASP A 398 18.31 -19.13 -35.34
C ASP A 398 19.48 -18.46 -36.08
N GLN A 399 19.79 -17.21 -35.77
CA GLN A 399 20.95 -16.49 -36.31
C GLN A 399 22.28 -17.16 -35.91
N GLU A 400 22.45 -17.51 -34.64
CA GLU A 400 23.67 -18.20 -34.17
C GLU A 400 23.80 -19.61 -34.77
N GLN A 401 22.71 -20.37 -34.85
CA GLN A 401 22.71 -21.68 -35.52
C GLN A 401 23.06 -21.57 -37.02
N ALA A 402 22.63 -20.51 -37.70
CA ALA A 402 23.00 -20.26 -39.08
C ALA A 402 24.51 -19.99 -39.24
N LYS A 403 25.09 -19.16 -38.36
CA LYS A 403 26.54 -18.93 -38.32
C LYS A 403 27.32 -20.22 -38.06
N LEU A 404 26.85 -21.04 -37.12
CA LEU A 404 27.48 -22.32 -36.78
C LEU A 404 27.46 -23.31 -37.96
N LYS A 405 26.34 -23.39 -38.70
CA LYS A 405 26.25 -24.15 -39.97
C LYS A 405 27.24 -23.63 -41.02
N GLN A 406 27.38 -22.32 -41.17
CA GLN A 406 28.31 -21.71 -42.12
C GLN A 406 29.77 -22.00 -41.74
N ALA A 407 30.14 -21.83 -40.48
CA ALA A 407 31.47 -22.14 -39.97
C ALA A 407 31.83 -23.62 -40.17
N LYS A 408 30.89 -24.54 -39.91
CA LYS A 408 31.06 -25.98 -40.16
C LYS A 408 31.30 -26.28 -41.64
N LYS A 409 30.60 -25.58 -42.54
CA LYS A 409 30.81 -25.71 -43.99
C LYS A 409 32.21 -25.26 -44.39
N ILE A 410 32.66 -24.09 -43.90
CA ILE A 410 34.01 -23.56 -44.17
C ILE A 410 35.09 -24.55 -43.71
N ILE A 411 34.95 -25.13 -42.50
CA ILE A 411 35.87 -26.16 -41.99
C ILE A 411 35.90 -27.38 -42.93
N THR A 412 34.74 -27.83 -43.39
CA THR A 412 34.62 -28.99 -44.27
C THR A 412 35.30 -28.73 -45.62
N ASP A 413 35.12 -27.54 -46.20
CA ASP A 413 35.73 -27.15 -47.46
C ASP A 413 37.26 -27.03 -47.32
N LYS A 414 37.75 -26.48 -46.19
CA LYS A 414 39.19 -26.42 -45.89
C LYS A 414 39.84 -27.79 -45.71
N ILE A 415 39.13 -28.75 -45.11
CA ILE A 415 39.62 -30.13 -45.02
C ILE A 415 39.81 -30.72 -46.43
N LYS A 416 38.83 -30.52 -47.33
CA LYS A 416 38.95 -30.98 -48.73
C LYS A 416 40.12 -30.30 -49.47
N GLU A 417 40.33 -29.00 -49.28
CA GLU A 417 41.49 -28.30 -49.86
C GLU A 417 42.81 -28.93 -49.39
N ILE A 418 42.93 -29.21 -48.09
CA ILE A 418 44.12 -29.85 -47.51
C ILE A 418 44.31 -31.26 -48.07
N ASP A 419 43.25 -32.05 -48.21
CA ASP A 419 43.32 -33.42 -48.74
C ASP A 419 43.80 -33.43 -50.20
N ILE A 420 43.35 -32.46 -51.02
CA ILE A 420 43.82 -32.30 -52.41
C ILE A 420 45.30 -31.93 -52.44
N ILE A 421 45.73 -30.96 -51.61
CA ILE A 421 47.14 -30.54 -51.57
C ILE A 421 48.04 -31.69 -51.08
N GLN A 422 47.59 -32.47 -50.08
CA GLN A 422 48.30 -33.66 -49.60
C GLN A 422 48.44 -34.75 -50.68
N SER A 423 47.38 -34.99 -51.46
CA SER A 423 47.44 -35.93 -52.58
C SER A 423 48.46 -35.47 -53.62
N ASN A 424 48.46 -34.18 -53.96
CA ASN A 424 49.44 -33.62 -54.90
C ASN A 424 50.86 -33.69 -54.35
N GLU A 425 51.08 -33.36 -53.08
CA GLU A 425 52.38 -33.48 -52.40
C GLU A 425 52.91 -34.91 -52.50
N TYR A 426 52.07 -35.90 -52.23
CA TYR A 426 52.41 -37.32 -52.36
C TYR A 426 52.77 -37.71 -53.80
N GLU A 427 52.00 -37.27 -54.80
CA GLU A 427 52.31 -37.52 -56.21
C GLU A 427 53.66 -36.90 -56.63
N HIS A 428 53.94 -35.66 -56.18
CA HIS A 428 55.22 -34.99 -56.41
C HIS A 428 56.39 -35.73 -55.74
N GLU A 429 56.20 -36.21 -54.52
CA GLU A 429 57.20 -37.00 -53.79
C GLU A 429 57.49 -38.33 -54.48
N GLN A 430 56.45 -39.05 -54.92
CA GLN A 430 56.61 -40.28 -55.72
C GLN A 430 57.35 -40.02 -57.03
N ARG A 431 57.01 -38.94 -57.75
CA ARG A 431 57.69 -38.56 -58.99
C ARG A 431 59.15 -38.18 -58.75
N LYS A 432 59.45 -37.48 -57.65
CA LYS A 432 60.81 -37.16 -57.22
C LYS A 432 61.64 -38.42 -56.96
N VAL A 433 61.08 -39.40 -56.25
CA VAL A 433 61.73 -40.69 -55.99
C VAL A 433 62.01 -41.46 -57.29
N GLN A 434 61.06 -41.44 -58.25
CA GLN A 434 61.25 -42.06 -59.57
C GLN A 434 62.35 -41.36 -60.37
N LEU A 435 62.39 -40.02 -60.35
CA LEU A 435 63.44 -39.22 -60.98
C LEU A 435 64.80 -39.47 -60.32
N ASP A 436 64.87 -39.56 -58.99
CA ASP A 436 66.10 -39.89 -58.27
C ASP A 436 66.65 -41.27 -58.67
N SER A 437 65.77 -42.27 -58.78
CA SER A 437 66.15 -43.61 -59.25
C SER A 437 66.65 -43.61 -60.69
N THR A 438 65.99 -42.87 -61.59
CA THR A 438 66.43 -42.76 -63.00
C THR A 438 67.72 -41.97 -63.15
N ILE A 439 67.91 -40.86 -62.41
CA ILE A 439 69.18 -40.12 -62.35
C ILE A 439 70.30 -41.03 -61.85
N LEU A 440 70.06 -41.83 -60.81
CA LEU A 440 71.05 -42.78 -60.29
C LEU A 440 71.45 -43.83 -61.34
N GLN A 441 70.48 -44.41 -62.05
CA GLN A 441 70.72 -45.39 -63.13
C GLN A 441 71.47 -44.76 -64.31
N LEU A 442 71.07 -43.56 -64.74
CA LEU A 442 71.73 -42.82 -65.82
C LEU A 442 73.15 -42.43 -65.43
N SER A 443 73.38 -42.00 -64.18
CA SER A 443 74.71 -41.67 -63.65
C SER A 443 75.63 -42.90 -63.65
N ALA A 444 75.11 -44.06 -63.22
CA ALA A 444 75.86 -45.32 -63.24
C ALA A 444 76.19 -45.77 -64.67
N LYS A 445 75.23 -45.64 -65.61
CA LYS A 445 75.43 -45.94 -67.03
C LYS A 445 76.45 -45.01 -67.67
N TRP A 446 76.35 -43.70 -67.39
CA TRP A 446 77.30 -42.70 -67.85
C TRP A 446 78.72 -43.02 -67.38
N LYS A 447 78.89 -43.34 -66.10
CA LYS A 447 80.19 -43.72 -65.53
C LYS A 447 80.75 -44.97 -66.23
N ASN A 448 79.94 -46.02 -66.40
CA ASN A 448 80.37 -47.24 -67.08
C ASN A 448 80.75 -46.99 -68.55
N LEU A 449 79.96 -46.20 -69.30
CA LEU A 449 80.29 -45.81 -70.67
C LEU A 449 81.59 -45.01 -70.72
N ASN A 450 81.83 -44.14 -69.73
CA ASN A 450 83.06 -43.36 -69.62
C ASN A 450 84.27 -44.26 -69.33
N ASP A 451 84.15 -45.22 -68.41
CA ASP A 451 85.18 -46.22 -68.11
C ASP A 451 85.49 -47.09 -69.35
N GLN A 452 84.46 -47.53 -70.08
CA GLN A 452 84.62 -48.29 -71.34
C GLN A 452 85.26 -47.46 -72.45
N LYS A 453 84.96 -46.15 -72.52
CA LYS A 453 85.57 -45.24 -73.48
C LYS A 453 87.05 -45.06 -73.17
N GLN A 454 87.43 -44.89 -71.90
CA GLN A 454 88.83 -44.81 -71.47
C GLN A 454 89.58 -46.09 -71.85
N LEU A 455 89.02 -47.27 -71.53
CA LEU A 455 89.60 -48.56 -71.90
C LEU A 455 89.76 -48.72 -73.42
N ALA A 456 88.77 -48.27 -74.21
CA ALA A 456 88.84 -48.31 -75.68
C ALA A 456 89.92 -47.39 -76.25
N ILE A 457 90.16 -46.22 -75.62
CA ILE A 457 91.26 -45.31 -75.97
C ILE A 457 92.61 -45.94 -75.61
N GLU A 458 92.73 -46.54 -74.42
CA GLU A 458 93.96 -47.21 -73.94
C GLU A 458 94.34 -48.44 -74.79
N THR A 459 93.39 -49.03 -75.51
CA THR A 459 93.57 -50.20 -76.39
C THR A 459 93.56 -49.85 -77.89
N ASP A 460 93.69 -48.57 -78.24
CA ASP A 460 93.72 -48.04 -79.63
C ASP A 460 92.48 -48.34 -80.50
N GLN A 461 91.32 -48.61 -79.87
CA GLN A 461 90.04 -48.87 -80.56
C GLN A 461 89.23 -47.57 -80.77
N PHE A 462 89.76 -46.65 -81.59
CA PHE A 462 89.20 -45.29 -81.74
C PHE A 462 87.77 -45.24 -82.30
N GLU A 463 87.38 -46.13 -83.21
CA GLU A 463 86.00 -46.19 -83.73
C GLU A 463 85.00 -46.54 -82.62
N LYS A 464 85.37 -47.48 -81.74
CA LYS A 464 84.56 -47.86 -80.57
C LYS A 464 84.49 -46.71 -79.56
N ALA A 465 85.60 -45.99 -79.35
CA ALA A 465 85.64 -44.81 -78.49
C ALA A 465 84.74 -43.67 -79.02
N ALA A 466 84.65 -43.49 -80.34
CA ALA A 466 83.76 -42.50 -80.96
C ALA A 466 82.28 -42.84 -80.72
N ILE A 467 81.88 -44.10 -80.96
CA ILE A 467 80.51 -44.58 -80.68
C ILE A 467 80.15 -44.43 -79.19
N LEU A 468 81.06 -44.81 -78.29
CA LEU A 468 80.88 -44.63 -76.86
C LEU A 468 80.76 -43.15 -76.48
N SER A 469 81.49 -42.25 -77.16
CA SER A 469 81.39 -40.81 -76.91
C SER A 469 80.04 -40.23 -77.31
N ASP A 470 79.41 -40.71 -78.39
CA ASP A 470 78.06 -40.30 -78.79
C ASP A 470 77.00 -40.84 -77.81
N GLN A 471 77.19 -42.07 -77.31
CA GLN A 471 76.35 -42.64 -76.26
C GLN A 471 76.46 -41.86 -74.94
N ILE A 472 77.68 -41.43 -74.56
CA ILE A 472 77.91 -40.58 -73.39
C ILE A 472 77.15 -39.27 -73.51
N LYS A 473 77.28 -38.56 -74.64
CA LYS A 473 76.55 -37.30 -74.88
C LYS A 473 75.04 -37.49 -74.78
N LEU A 474 74.51 -38.59 -75.33
CA LEU A 474 73.07 -38.88 -75.24
C LEU A 474 72.65 -39.14 -73.79
N THR A 475 73.45 -39.87 -73.01
CA THR A 475 73.17 -40.10 -71.58
C THR A 475 73.27 -38.83 -70.74
N GLU A 476 74.21 -37.93 -71.04
CA GLU A 476 74.32 -36.61 -70.39
C GLU A 476 73.08 -35.76 -70.67
N GLN A 477 72.62 -35.70 -71.92
CA GLN A 477 71.38 -34.99 -72.26
C GLN A 477 70.15 -35.54 -71.53
N GLN A 478 70.07 -36.87 -71.37
CA GLN A 478 68.99 -37.51 -70.62
C GLN A 478 69.08 -37.21 -69.12
N LEU A 479 70.29 -37.15 -68.57
CA LEU A 479 70.56 -36.81 -67.18
C LEU A 479 70.20 -35.35 -66.88
N ASP A 480 70.66 -34.41 -67.71
CA ASP A 480 70.29 -32.99 -67.65
C ASP A 480 68.77 -32.80 -67.73
N LYS A 481 68.08 -33.58 -68.57
CA LYS A 481 66.63 -33.50 -68.69
C LYS A 481 65.93 -34.00 -67.41
N ALA A 482 66.38 -35.10 -66.84
CA ALA A 482 65.83 -35.64 -65.60
C ALA A 482 66.10 -34.73 -64.39
N GLU A 483 67.28 -34.11 -64.33
CA GLU A 483 67.62 -33.12 -63.30
C GLU A 483 66.76 -31.85 -63.42
N LYS A 484 66.59 -31.31 -64.63
CA LYS A 484 65.68 -30.17 -64.87
C LYS A 484 64.23 -30.50 -64.53
N GLU A 485 63.77 -31.70 -64.86
CA GLU A 485 62.42 -32.14 -64.50
C GLU A 485 62.25 -32.24 -62.98
N LYS A 486 63.27 -32.75 -62.26
CA LYS A 486 63.30 -32.80 -60.80
C LYS A 486 63.30 -31.41 -60.16
N GLU A 487 64.11 -30.48 -60.66
CA GLU A 487 64.15 -29.09 -60.18
C GLU A 487 62.84 -28.35 -60.44
N SER A 488 62.12 -28.70 -61.51
CA SER A 488 60.80 -28.11 -61.81
C SER A 488 59.69 -28.57 -60.86
N LEU A 489 59.90 -29.63 -60.07
CA LEU A 489 58.94 -30.07 -59.06
C LEU A 489 58.95 -29.10 -57.87
N GLN A 490 57.90 -28.30 -57.75
CA GLN A 490 57.71 -27.32 -56.66
C GLN A 490 57.26 -27.96 -55.33
N HIS A 491 57.95 -29.01 -54.88
CA HIS A 491 57.58 -29.74 -53.65
C HIS A 491 57.57 -28.83 -52.42
N ASP A 492 58.60 -28.00 -52.24
CA ASP A 492 58.71 -27.10 -51.08
C ASP A 492 57.59 -26.04 -51.03
N ALA A 493 57.11 -25.59 -52.20
CA ALA A 493 56.00 -24.65 -52.29
C ALA A 493 54.66 -25.29 -51.88
N LEU A 494 54.44 -26.56 -52.24
CA LEU A 494 53.27 -27.33 -51.80
C LEU A 494 53.31 -27.56 -50.29
N GLN A 495 54.48 -27.90 -49.74
CA GLN A 495 54.65 -28.12 -48.30
C GLN A 495 54.39 -26.85 -47.48
N LEU A 496 54.87 -25.69 -47.96
CA LEU A 496 54.58 -24.39 -47.36
C LEU A 496 53.07 -24.09 -47.39
N SER A 497 52.43 -24.21 -48.56
CA SER A 497 50.99 -24.01 -48.74
C SER A 497 50.15 -24.92 -47.83
N LEU A 498 50.55 -26.17 -47.69
CA LEU A 498 49.89 -27.15 -46.83
C LEU A 498 50.02 -26.77 -45.34
N SER A 499 51.19 -26.27 -44.91
CA SER A 499 51.41 -25.77 -43.55
C SER A 499 50.54 -24.55 -43.24
N GLU A 500 50.40 -23.62 -44.19
CA GLU A 500 49.53 -22.44 -44.07
C GLU A 500 48.06 -22.84 -43.98
N LYS A 501 47.59 -23.74 -44.85
CA LYS A 501 46.20 -24.22 -44.83
C LYS A 501 45.88 -25.01 -43.56
N ARG A 502 46.81 -25.81 -43.04
CA ARG A 502 46.64 -26.49 -41.74
C ARG A 502 46.52 -25.48 -40.59
N LYS A 503 47.29 -24.38 -40.63
CA LYS A 503 47.16 -23.29 -39.64
C LYS A 503 45.81 -22.59 -39.75
N GLU A 504 45.38 -22.21 -40.96
CA GLU A 504 44.05 -21.62 -41.20
C GLU A 504 42.92 -22.53 -40.68
N LEU A 505 43.01 -23.85 -40.93
CA LEU A 505 42.02 -24.82 -40.43
C LEU A 505 41.99 -24.86 -38.90
N LYS A 506 43.15 -24.80 -38.25
CA LYS A 506 43.24 -24.79 -36.78
C LYS A 506 42.55 -23.55 -36.21
N ASP A 507 42.84 -22.38 -36.77
CA ASP A 507 42.25 -21.11 -36.34
C ASP A 507 40.72 -21.13 -36.53
N LYS A 508 40.24 -21.65 -37.68
CA LYS A 508 38.80 -21.79 -37.95
C LYS A 508 38.09 -22.80 -37.05
N LYS A 509 38.76 -23.88 -36.66
CA LYS A 509 38.22 -24.84 -35.68
C LYS A 509 38.08 -24.22 -34.29
N GLU A 510 39.02 -23.38 -33.87
CA GLU A 510 38.92 -22.66 -32.60
C GLU A 510 37.78 -21.64 -32.63
N GLU A 511 37.64 -20.88 -33.73
CA GLU A 511 36.51 -19.96 -33.93
C GLU A 511 35.16 -20.69 -33.89
N TYR A 512 35.05 -21.86 -34.54
CA TYR A 512 33.85 -22.71 -34.46
C TYR A 512 33.55 -23.15 -33.03
N LYS A 513 34.57 -23.53 -32.26
CA LYS A 513 34.41 -23.97 -30.87
C LYS A 513 33.93 -22.83 -29.96
N VAL A 514 34.40 -21.61 -30.20
CA VAL A 514 33.89 -20.41 -29.50
C VAL A 514 32.42 -20.16 -29.85
N LEU A 515 32.07 -20.20 -31.14
CA LEU A 515 30.68 -20.05 -31.59
C LEU A 515 29.76 -21.14 -31.02
N GLU A 516 30.23 -22.38 -30.93
CA GLU A 516 29.49 -23.50 -30.34
C GLU A 516 29.17 -23.24 -28.86
N LEU A 517 30.14 -22.76 -28.08
CA LEU A 517 29.96 -22.36 -26.68
C LEU A 517 29.00 -21.16 -26.52
N GLU A 518 29.04 -20.21 -27.45
CA GLU A 518 28.10 -19.08 -27.44
C GLU A 518 26.67 -19.53 -27.75
N THR A 519 26.50 -20.49 -28.65
CA THR A 519 25.17 -21.05 -28.98
C THR A 519 24.56 -21.79 -27.79
N ASP A 520 25.39 -22.57 -27.08
CA ASP A 520 25.01 -23.24 -25.83
C ASP A 520 24.66 -22.28 -24.69
N ARG A 521 25.09 -21.01 -24.77
CA ARG A 521 24.74 -19.96 -23.80
C ARG A 521 23.33 -19.42 -24.00
N TRP A 522 22.78 -19.54 -25.22
CA TRP A 522 21.46 -19.02 -25.60
C TRP A 522 20.33 -20.04 -25.43
N LEU A 523 20.67 -21.33 -25.52
CA LEU A 523 19.78 -22.47 -25.21
C LEU A 523 19.60 -22.62 -23.69
#